data_AF-A0A9X3ER17-F1
#
_entry.id   AF-A0A9X3ER17-F1
#
_cell.length_a   1.000
_cell.length_b   1.000
_cell.length_c   1.000
_cell.angle_alpha   90.00
_cell.angle_beta   90.00
_cell.angle_gamma   90.00
#
_symmetry.space_group_name_H-M   'P 1'
#
loop_
_entity.id
_entity.type
_entity.pdbx_description
1 polymer ?
#
loop_
_entity_poly.entity_id
_entity_poly.type
_entity_poly.pdbx_seq_one_letter_code
_entity_poly.pdbx_strand_id
1 'polypeptide(L)'
;MKQNTTTRRIADRLREQIRRGALGPGDRVPSARQIARDDGVALATAMKVLTQLQRERLVRVVPGVGTVVRAREDGPELSRERVVRAAIAIADDDGLAALSMRAVATELGVATMSLYRHVPGKDELVLAMVDAVMNDSLAPARPVLAQQAGWRARLERLARMQWELYTRHPWLAPALSMTRPQLSVSGMQHTEWALAALLEAGFPPAPAMRTCVAFMAYVRGLAMSVEPEREAERDTGMNSDEWMAAQEQQFAAVMPRFPMLAKVSEIADLDMSLDALFECGLACFLAGVESQVRTCEPGRRST
;
A
#
# COMPACT_ATOMS: atom_id res chain seq x y z
N MET A 1 -15.38 48.74 31.07
CA MET A 1 -14.25 47.83 30.68
C MET A 1 -14.27 46.42 31.33
N LYS A 2 -15.14 46.06 32.29
CA LYS A 2 -15.12 44.74 32.96
C LYS A 2 -15.71 43.54 32.18
N GLN A 3 -16.51 43.77 31.12
CA GLN A 3 -17.27 42.71 30.44
C GLN A 3 -16.43 41.78 29.52
N ASN A 4 -15.30 42.26 28.98
CA ASN A 4 -14.50 41.49 28.02
C ASN A 4 -13.74 40.33 28.70
N THR A 5 -13.21 40.57 29.90
CA THR A 5 -12.45 39.57 30.68
C THR A 5 -13.30 38.38 31.12
N THR A 6 -14.56 38.64 31.51
CA THR A 6 -15.48 37.58 31.98
C THR A 6 -15.93 36.67 30.84
N THR A 7 -16.21 37.24 29.66
CA THR A 7 -16.56 36.49 28.45
C THR A 7 -15.42 35.54 28.07
N ARG A 8 -14.18 36.06 28.04
CA ARG A 8 -12.98 35.27 27.72
C ARG A 8 -12.77 34.13 28.70
N ARG A 9 -12.88 34.38 30.01
CA ARG A 9 -12.72 33.37 31.06
C ARG A 9 -13.69 32.18 30.91
N ILE A 10 -14.97 32.48 30.62
CA ILE A 10 -15.99 31.43 30.46
C ILE A 10 -15.74 30.62 29.18
N ALA A 11 -15.38 31.29 28.08
CA ALA A 11 -14.98 30.62 26.85
C ALA A 11 -13.75 29.72 27.09
N ASP A 12 -12.71 30.22 27.76
CA ASP A 12 -11.49 29.46 28.08
C ASP A 12 -11.81 28.19 28.89
N ARG A 13 -12.71 28.27 29.89
CA ARG A 13 -13.16 27.11 30.67
C ARG A 13 -13.84 26.05 29.78
N LEU A 14 -14.79 26.46 28.94
CA LEU A 14 -15.51 25.56 28.06
C LEU A 14 -14.58 24.94 27.00
N ARG A 15 -13.61 25.70 26.48
CA ARG A 15 -12.57 25.15 25.59
C ARG A 15 -11.76 24.05 26.27
N GLU A 16 -11.37 24.27 27.52
CA GLU A 16 -10.56 23.29 28.24
C GLU A 16 -11.36 22.01 28.53
N GLN A 17 -12.66 22.12 28.82
CA GLN A 17 -13.54 20.96 28.97
C GLN A 17 -13.66 20.15 27.67
N ILE A 18 -13.81 20.83 26.52
CA ILE A 18 -13.82 20.17 25.20
C ILE A 18 -12.45 19.52 24.92
N ARG A 19 -11.35 20.23 25.21
CA ARG A 19 -9.98 19.74 24.97
C ARG A 19 -9.66 18.51 25.80
N ARG A 20 -10.09 18.47 27.07
CA ARG A 20 -9.88 17.34 27.99
C ARG A 20 -10.87 16.19 27.77
N GLY A 21 -11.81 16.31 26.83
CA GLY A 21 -12.83 15.29 26.55
C GLY A 21 -13.95 15.20 27.58
N ALA A 22 -14.06 16.16 28.52
CA ALA A 22 -15.19 16.23 29.46
C ALA A 22 -16.50 16.64 28.77
N LEU A 23 -16.40 17.28 27.61
CA LEU A 23 -17.49 17.47 26.66
C LEU A 23 -17.02 16.91 25.30
N GLY A 24 -17.49 15.72 24.95
CA GLY A 24 -17.10 14.98 23.76
C GLY A 24 -17.87 15.40 22.50
N PRO A 25 -17.42 14.98 21.30
CA PRO A 25 -18.14 15.18 20.05
C PRO A 25 -19.63 14.81 20.12
N GLY A 26 -20.52 15.75 19.78
CA GLY A 26 -21.97 15.54 19.83
C GLY A 26 -22.62 15.84 21.18
N ASP A 27 -21.84 15.99 22.25
CA ASP A 27 -22.38 16.37 23.56
C ASP A 27 -22.96 17.77 23.52
N ARG A 28 -24.04 17.98 24.28
CA ARG A 28 -24.65 19.31 24.44
C ARG A 28 -23.76 20.17 25.31
N VAL A 29 -23.41 21.36 24.81
CA VAL A 29 -22.81 22.39 25.64
C VAL A 29 -23.89 23.14 26.43
N PRO A 30 -23.56 23.74 27.58
CA PRO A 30 -24.51 24.52 28.36
C PRO A 30 -25.19 25.61 27.50
N SER A 31 -26.52 25.72 27.62
CA SER A 31 -27.28 26.75 26.90
C SER A 31 -26.92 28.16 27.38
N ALA A 32 -27.23 29.20 26.59
CA ALA A 32 -26.98 30.59 27.00
C ALA A 32 -27.65 30.93 28.36
N ARG A 33 -28.84 30.38 28.62
CA ARG A 33 -29.54 30.56 29.91
C ARG A 33 -28.83 29.83 31.07
N GLN A 34 -28.27 28.66 30.79
CA GLN A 34 -27.51 27.90 31.78
C GLN A 34 -26.21 28.62 32.16
N ILE A 35 -25.44 29.05 31.16
CA ILE A 35 -24.21 29.83 31.34
C ILE A 35 -24.50 31.13 32.12
N ALA A 36 -25.59 31.84 31.78
CA ALA A 36 -25.98 33.05 32.49
C ALA A 36 -26.25 32.81 33.99
N ARG A 37 -26.92 31.71 34.31
CA ARG A 37 -27.27 31.31 35.69
C ARG A 37 -26.04 30.85 36.46
N ASP A 38 -25.27 29.92 35.90
CA ASP A 38 -24.17 29.24 36.59
C ASP A 38 -22.98 30.18 36.82
N ASP A 39 -22.74 31.10 35.88
CA ASP A 39 -21.63 32.06 35.95
C ASP A 39 -22.05 33.46 36.46
N GLY A 40 -23.34 33.66 36.77
CA GLY A 40 -23.87 34.94 37.28
C GLY A 40 -23.68 36.10 36.30
N VAL A 41 -23.86 35.86 34.98
CA VAL A 41 -23.66 36.86 33.93
C VAL A 41 -24.94 37.19 33.17
N ALA A 42 -24.99 38.37 32.55
CA ALA A 42 -26.10 38.74 31.68
C ALA A 42 -26.24 37.76 30.48
N LEU A 43 -27.46 37.49 30.04
CA LEU A 43 -27.75 36.58 28.91
C LEU A 43 -26.99 36.95 27.64
N ALA A 44 -26.85 38.26 27.36
CA ALA A 44 -26.08 38.77 26.22
C ALA A 44 -24.59 38.37 26.28
N THR A 45 -24.00 38.26 27.48
CA THR A 45 -22.63 37.79 27.67
C THR A 45 -22.52 36.29 27.40
N ALA A 46 -23.47 35.50 27.91
CA ALA A 46 -23.53 34.06 27.63
C ALA A 46 -23.70 33.75 26.15
N MET A 47 -24.53 34.51 25.43
CA MET A 47 -24.65 34.40 23.98
C MET A 47 -23.33 34.73 23.28
N LYS A 48 -22.60 35.77 23.70
CA LYS A 48 -21.27 36.09 23.16
C LYS A 48 -20.27 34.95 23.33
N VAL A 49 -20.29 34.24 24.47
CA VAL A 49 -19.46 33.05 24.70
C VAL A 49 -19.75 31.97 23.66
N LEU A 50 -21.03 31.60 23.47
CA LEU A 50 -21.41 30.57 22.49
C LEU A 50 -21.07 30.99 21.06
N THR A 51 -21.32 32.26 20.70
CA THR A 51 -20.94 32.81 19.39
C THR A 51 -19.43 32.77 19.17
N GLN A 52 -18.63 33.03 20.22
CA GLN A 52 -17.18 32.92 20.14
C GLN A 52 -16.74 31.47 19.90
N LEU A 53 -17.24 30.51 20.68
CA LEU A 53 -16.92 29.08 20.48
C LEU A 53 -17.36 28.58 19.09
N GLN A 54 -18.47 29.10 18.56
CA GLN A 54 -18.94 28.78 17.21
C GLN A 54 -18.02 29.37 16.13
N ARG A 55 -17.55 30.60 16.29
CA ARG A 55 -16.55 31.22 15.38
C ARG A 55 -15.23 30.45 15.37
N GLU A 56 -14.86 29.87 16.50
CA GLU A 56 -13.68 29.01 16.65
C GLU A 56 -13.93 27.57 16.17
N ARG A 57 -15.12 27.27 15.63
CA ARG A 57 -15.53 25.95 15.12
C ARG A 57 -15.49 24.82 16.16
N LEU A 58 -15.55 25.14 17.45
CA LEU A 58 -15.56 24.14 18.53
C LEU A 58 -16.97 23.59 18.79
N VAL A 59 -18.00 24.34 18.44
CA VAL A 59 -19.41 23.98 18.65
C VAL A 59 -20.26 24.33 17.44
N ARG A 60 -21.41 23.68 17.30
CA ARG A 60 -22.43 23.98 16.27
C ARG A 60 -23.82 23.99 16.88
N VAL A 61 -24.74 24.76 16.29
CA VAL A 61 -26.15 24.75 16.68
C VAL A 61 -26.88 23.66 15.89
N VAL A 62 -27.62 22.80 16.59
CA VAL A 62 -28.49 21.77 16.00
C VAL A 62 -29.94 22.11 16.32
N PRO A 63 -30.81 22.33 15.32
CA PRO A 63 -32.23 22.60 15.53
C PRO A 63 -32.89 21.53 16.42
N GLY A 64 -33.68 21.95 17.41
CA GLY A 64 -34.36 21.06 18.36
C GLY A 64 -33.48 20.46 19.46
N VAL A 65 -32.15 20.54 19.35
CA VAL A 65 -31.19 19.94 20.31
C VAL A 65 -30.43 21.01 21.09
N GLY A 66 -30.13 22.15 20.47
CA GLY A 66 -29.33 23.22 21.05
C GLY A 66 -27.89 23.22 20.52
N THR A 67 -26.97 23.84 21.23
CA THR A 67 -25.56 23.89 20.83
C THR A 67 -24.85 22.62 21.28
N VAL A 68 -24.14 21.96 20.37
CA VAL A 68 -23.38 20.73 20.62
C VAL A 68 -21.92 20.90 20.25
N VAL A 69 -21.03 20.14 20.88
CA VAL A 69 -19.61 20.08 20.53
C VAL A 69 -19.45 19.53 19.12
N ARG A 70 -18.67 20.22 18.29
CA ARG A 70 -18.34 19.75 16.94
C ARG A 70 -17.40 18.56 17.07
N ALA A 71 -17.60 17.52 16.26
CA ALA A 71 -16.58 16.50 16.12
C ALA A 71 -15.28 17.16 15.67
N ARG A 72 -14.21 16.95 16.44
CA ARG A 72 -12.85 17.27 16.03
C ARG A 72 -12.60 16.54 14.71
N GLU A 73 -12.28 17.26 13.64
CA GLU A 73 -11.74 16.67 12.39
C GLU A 73 -10.29 16.23 12.63
N ASP A 74 -10.01 15.64 13.79
CA ASP A 74 -8.69 15.21 14.22
C ASP A 74 -8.54 13.73 13.95
N GLY A 75 -8.61 13.39 12.66
CA GLY A 75 -7.60 12.45 12.19
C GLY A 75 -6.21 13.08 12.37
N PRO A 76 -5.13 12.30 12.48
CA PRO A 76 -3.78 12.85 12.49
C PRO A 76 -3.60 13.90 11.39
N GLU A 77 -2.87 14.99 11.66
CA GLU A 77 -2.64 16.07 10.70
C GLU A 77 -2.31 15.50 9.31
N LEU A 78 -2.90 16.08 8.26
CA LEU A 78 -2.67 15.61 6.91
C LEU A 78 -1.16 15.68 6.63
N SER A 79 -0.55 14.52 6.39
CA SER A 79 0.87 14.39 6.06
C SER A 79 1.02 13.65 4.73
N ARG A 80 2.19 13.76 4.11
CA ARG A 80 2.49 13.03 2.87
C ARG A 80 2.36 11.53 3.07
N GLU A 81 2.84 11.02 4.20
CA GLU A 81 2.78 9.60 4.58
C GLU A 81 1.32 9.15 4.71
N ARG A 82 0.46 9.94 5.36
CA ARG A 82 -0.96 9.63 5.51
C ARG A 82 -1.68 9.60 4.15
N VAL A 83 -1.36 10.53 3.25
CA VAL A 83 -1.88 10.55 1.88
C VAL A 83 -1.45 9.30 1.11
N VAL A 84 -0.17 8.94 1.17
CA VAL A 84 0.38 7.76 0.49
C VAL A 84 -0.24 6.47 1.04
N ARG A 85 -0.38 6.32 2.36
CA ARG A 85 -0.99 5.14 2.98
C ARG A 85 -2.45 4.96 2.60
N ALA A 86 -3.24 6.03 2.55
CA ALA A 86 -4.62 5.96 2.08
C ALA A 86 -4.70 5.59 0.58
N ALA A 87 -3.78 6.11 -0.23
CA ALA A 87 -3.70 5.76 -1.64
C ALA A 87 -3.32 4.28 -1.85
N ILE A 88 -2.40 3.73 -1.05
CA ILE A 88 -2.06 2.30 -1.04
C ILE A 88 -3.28 1.46 -0.69
N ALA A 89 -4.02 1.82 0.37
CA ALA A 89 -5.23 1.09 0.77
C ALA A 89 -6.27 1.04 -0.36
N ILE A 90 -6.56 2.18 -1.01
CA ILE A 90 -7.47 2.21 -2.17
C ILE A 90 -6.95 1.32 -3.30
N ALA A 91 -5.65 1.32 -3.59
CA ALA A 91 -5.10 0.52 -4.68
C ALA A 91 -5.05 -0.99 -4.34
N ASP A 92 -4.84 -1.35 -3.07
CA ASP A 92 -4.90 -2.73 -2.60
C ASP A 92 -6.32 -3.29 -2.68
N ASP A 93 -7.31 -2.46 -2.31
CA ASP A 93 -8.72 -2.86 -2.26
C ASP A 93 -9.39 -2.78 -3.63
N ASP A 94 -9.21 -1.71 -4.39
CA ASP A 94 -9.97 -1.43 -5.62
C ASP A 94 -9.11 -1.38 -6.89
N GLY A 95 -7.81 -1.67 -6.78
CA GLY A 95 -6.87 -1.62 -7.90
C GLY A 95 -6.42 -0.20 -8.28
N LEU A 96 -5.41 -0.11 -9.15
CA LEU A 96 -4.80 1.18 -9.49
C LEU A 96 -5.72 2.08 -10.33
N ALA A 97 -6.69 1.48 -11.03
CA ALA A 97 -7.67 2.18 -11.85
C ALA A 97 -8.61 3.05 -11.01
N ALA A 98 -8.99 2.59 -9.81
CA ALA A 98 -9.84 3.33 -8.87
C ALA A 98 -9.14 4.54 -8.23
N LEU A 99 -7.80 4.54 -8.21
CA LEU A 99 -7.02 5.59 -7.58
C LEU A 99 -7.20 6.95 -8.29
N SER A 100 -7.70 7.92 -7.54
CA SER A 100 -7.76 9.33 -7.97
C SER A 100 -7.54 10.27 -6.79
N MET A 101 -7.10 11.50 -7.04
CA MET A 101 -6.95 12.51 -5.99
C MET A 101 -8.26 12.72 -5.21
N ARG A 102 -9.41 12.61 -5.90
CA ARG A 102 -10.73 12.74 -5.27
C ARG A 102 -11.07 11.53 -4.38
N ALA A 103 -10.74 10.31 -4.82
CA ALA A 103 -10.95 9.10 -4.02
C ALA A 103 -10.13 9.18 -2.72
N VAL A 104 -8.85 9.54 -2.82
CA VAL A 104 -7.97 9.72 -1.65
C VAL A 104 -8.48 10.82 -0.70
N ALA A 105 -8.98 11.93 -1.25
CA ALA A 105 -9.53 13.01 -0.43
C ALA A 105 -10.79 12.58 0.32
N THR A 106 -11.64 11.78 -0.34
CA THR A 106 -12.86 11.21 0.23
C THR A 106 -12.52 10.25 1.35
N GLU A 107 -11.59 9.33 1.12
CA GLU A 107 -11.09 8.36 2.11
C GLU A 107 -10.53 9.05 3.35
N LEU A 108 -9.80 10.16 3.17
CA LEU A 108 -9.21 10.90 4.27
C LEU A 108 -10.17 11.89 4.95
N GLY A 109 -11.37 12.11 4.40
CA GLY A 109 -12.34 13.09 4.89
C GLY A 109 -11.88 14.54 4.73
N VAL A 110 -11.06 14.86 3.72
CA VAL A 110 -10.49 16.19 3.50
C VAL A 110 -10.84 16.77 2.14
N ALA A 111 -10.71 18.08 1.97
CA ALA A 111 -10.84 18.70 0.65
C ALA A 111 -9.67 18.28 -0.28
N THR A 112 -9.96 17.93 -1.54
CA THR A 112 -8.94 17.54 -2.54
C THR A 112 -7.80 18.54 -2.67
N MET A 113 -8.10 19.84 -2.58
CA MET A 113 -7.10 20.91 -2.60
C MET A 113 -6.04 20.81 -1.49
N SER A 114 -6.35 20.14 -0.38
CA SER A 114 -5.40 19.91 0.70
C SER A 114 -4.34 18.88 0.35
N LEU A 115 -4.66 17.90 -0.51
CA LEU A 115 -3.71 16.86 -0.91
C LEU A 115 -2.55 17.42 -1.74
N TYR A 116 -2.84 18.41 -2.60
CA TYR A 116 -1.85 19.02 -3.49
C TYR A 116 -0.69 19.73 -2.77
N ARG A 117 -0.84 20.03 -1.47
CA ARG A 117 0.28 20.53 -0.63
C ARG A 117 1.30 19.45 -0.28
N HIS A 118 0.91 18.19 -0.34
CA HIS A 118 1.75 17.05 0.04
C HIS A 118 2.23 16.25 -1.16
N VAL A 119 1.40 16.16 -2.20
CA VAL A 119 1.72 15.43 -3.44
C VAL A 119 1.13 16.20 -4.64
N PRO A 120 1.94 16.55 -5.65
CA PRO A 120 1.51 17.46 -6.72
C PRO A 120 0.51 16.83 -7.71
N GLY A 121 0.45 15.49 -7.80
CA GLY A 121 -0.39 14.80 -8.76
C GLY A 121 -0.50 13.31 -8.51
N LYS A 122 -1.29 12.63 -9.38
CA LYS A 122 -1.50 11.17 -9.31
C LYS A 122 -0.19 10.43 -9.61
N ASP A 123 0.60 10.87 -10.58
CA ASP A 123 1.82 10.16 -10.98
C ASP A 123 2.88 10.21 -9.88
N GLU A 124 3.05 11.36 -9.21
CA GLU A 124 3.95 11.48 -8.06
C GLU A 124 3.42 10.76 -6.83
N LEU A 125 2.10 10.63 -6.71
CA LEU A 125 1.48 9.80 -5.67
C LEU A 125 1.80 8.33 -5.91
N VAL A 126 1.62 7.82 -7.14
CA VAL A 126 1.95 6.44 -7.49
C VAL A 126 3.43 6.16 -7.24
N LEU A 127 4.34 7.05 -7.63
CA LEU A 127 5.77 6.88 -7.33
C LEU A 127 6.05 6.85 -5.81
N ALA A 128 5.38 7.69 -5.04
CA ALA A 128 5.50 7.69 -3.58
C ALA A 128 4.93 6.40 -2.94
N MET A 129 3.84 5.86 -3.50
CA MET A 129 3.27 4.58 -3.08
C MET A 129 4.24 3.43 -3.35
N VAL A 130 4.82 3.37 -4.56
CA VAL A 130 5.84 2.38 -4.95
C VAL A 130 7.01 2.41 -3.98
N ASP A 131 7.56 3.59 -3.70
CA ASP A 131 8.71 3.74 -2.81
C ASP A 131 8.38 3.32 -1.37
N ALA A 132 7.19 3.66 -0.88
CA ALA A 132 6.72 3.29 0.46
C ALA A 132 6.56 1.78 0.62
N VAL A 133 5.86 1.09 -0.29
CA VAL A 133 5.65 -0.37 -0.17
C VAL A 133 6.95 -1.15 -0.34
N MET A 134 7.85 -0.70 -1.22
CA MET A 134 9.18 -1.27 -1.37
C MET A 134 10.00 -1.08 -0.10
N ASN A 135 10.00 0.12 0.49
CA ASN A 135 10.74 0.40 1.72
C ASN A 135 10.22 -0.44 2.90
N ASP A 136 8.90 -0.52 3.07
CA ASP A 136 8.24 -1.30 4.13
C ASP A 136 8.59 -2.80 4.05
N SER A 137 8.81 -3.33 2.84
CA SER A 137 9.23 -4.71 2.61
C SER A 137 10.74 -4.93 2.78
N LEU A 138 11.57 -4.01 2.29
CA LEU A 138 13.04 -4.18 2.29
C LEU A 138 13.69 -3.89 3.65
N ALA A 139 13.17 -2.91 4.41
CA ALA A 139 13.72 -2.53 5.71
C ALA A 139 13.82 -3.70 6.70
N PRO A 140 12.77 -4.50 6.96
CA PRO A 140 12.86 -5.65 7.87
C PRO A 140 13.69 -6.81 7.29
N ALA A 141 13.85 -6.88 5.97
CA ALA A 141 14.55 -7.98 5.31
C ALA A 141 16.07 -7.84 5.30
N ARG A 142 16.61 -6.63 5.42
CA ARG A 142 18.05 -6.39 5.45
C ARG A 142 18.84 -7.29 6.42
N PRO A 143 18.46 -7.44 7.71
CA PRO A 143 19.15 -8.35 8.62
C PRO A 143 18.98 -9.83 8.22
N VAL A 144 17.83 -10.21 7.67
CA VAL A 144 17.54 -11.59 7.25
C VAL A 144 18.42 -11.99 6.06
N LEU A 145 18.57 -11.10 5.08
CA LEU A 145 19.43 -11.31 3.91
C LEU A 145 20.90 -11.42 4.29
N ALA A 146 21.35 -10.62 5.26
CA ALA A 146 22.73 -10.69 5.77
C ALA A 146 23.04 -12.05 6.43
N GLN A 147 22.03 -12.74 6.97
CA GLN A 147 22.17 -14.05 7.60
C GLN A 147 22.13 -15.22 6.59
N GLN A 148 21.68 -14.99 5.35
CA GLN A 148 21.63 -16.06 4.35
C GLN A 148 23.04 -16.43 3.89
N ALA A 149 23.35 -17.73 3.96
CA ALA A 149 24.62 -18.29 3.52
C ALA A 149 24.60 -18.58 2.02
N GLY A 150 25.46 -17.90 1.29
CA GLY A 150 25.67 -18.10 -0.15
C GLY A 150 24.66 -17.41 -1.06
N TRP A 151 25.10 -17.19 -2.30
CA TRP A 151 24.34 -16.47 -3.32
C TRP A 151 22.96 -17.06 -3.60
N ARG A 152 22.82 -18.39 -3.57
CA ARG A 152 21.57 -19.09 -3.92
C ARG A 152 20.46 -18.75 -2.94
N ALA A 153 20.72 -18.89 -1.64
CA ALA A 153 19.75 -18.58 -0.59
C ALA A 153 19.35 -17.09 -0.60
N ARG A 154 20.30 -16.20 -0.92
CA ARG A 154 20.04 -14.76 -1.06
C ARG A 154 19.10 -14.46 -2.23
N LEU A 155 19.37 -15.00 -3.42
CA LEU A 155 18.49 -14.81 -4.58
C LEU A 155 17.11 -15.42 -4.36
N GLU A 156 17.05 -16.60 -3.74
CA GLU A 156 15.77 -17.24 -3.39
C GLU A 156 14.95 -16.36 -2.44
N ARG A 157 15.56 -15.84 -1.36
CA ARG A 157 14.85 -14.96 -0.43
C ARG A 157 14.42 -13.66 -1.10
N LEU A 158 15.27 -13.06 -1.94
CA LEU A 158 14.93 -11.85 -2.70
C LEU A 158 13.73 -12.08 -3.62
N ALA A 159 13.68 -13.22 -4.32
CA ALA A 159 12.57 -13.57 -5.20
C ALA A 159 11.27 -13.70 -4.41
N ARG A 160 11.30 -14.48 -3.32
CA ARG A 160 10.14 -14.70 -2.46
C ARG A 160 9.64 -13.40 -1.85
N MET A 161 10.53 -12.52 -1.40
CA MET A 161 10.14 -11.19 -0.91
C MET A 161 9.49 -10.32 -1.99
N GLN A 162 10.01 -10.34 -3.21
CA GLN A 162 9.44 -9.60 -4.32
C GLN A 162 8.06 -10.16 -4.71
N TRP A 163 7.91 -11.48 -4.70
CA TRP A 163 6.64 -12.18 -4.90
C TRP A 163 5.62 -11.86 -3.80
N GLU A 164 6.01 -11.95 -2.53
CA GLU A 164 5.21 -11.57 -1.35
C GLU A 164 4.75 -10.10 -1.44
N LEU A 165 5.60 -9.22 -1.99
CA LEU A 165 5.26 -7.81 -2.18
C LEU A 165 4.20 -7.62 -3.28
N TYR A 166 4.37 -8.26 -4.44
CA TYR A 166 3.41 -8.17 -5.54
C TYR A 166 2.06 -8.83 -5.21
N THR A 167 2.07 -9.96 -4.50
CA THR A 167 0.84 -10.63 -4.05
C THR A 167 0.11 -9.83 -2.98
N ARG A 168 0.83 -9.08 -2.14
CA ARG A 168 0.21 -8.14 -1.19
C ARG A 168 -0.31 -6.87 -1.85
N HIS A 169 0.38 -6.35 -2.85
CA HIS A 169 0.06 -5.11 -3.57
C HIS A 169 -0.02 -5.36 -5.09
N PRO A 170 -1.13 -5.92 -5.63
CA PRO A 170 -1.22 -6.35 -7.03
C PRO A 170 -0.96 -5.25 -8.05
N TRP A 171 -1.37 -4.02 -7.73
CA TRP A 171 -1.16 -2.83 -8.56
C TRP A 171 0.32 -2.48 -8.78
N LEU A 172 1.24 -3.02 -7.98
CA LEU A 172 2.65 -2.64 -8.01
C LEU A 172 3.36 -3.16 -9.27
N ALA A 173 3.08 -4.39 -9.70
CA ALA A 173 3.71 -4.97 -10.89
C ALA A 173 3.45 -4.13 -12.16
N PRO A 174 2.20 -3.75 -12.49
CA PRO A 174 1.93 -2.90 -13.65
C PRO A 174 2.40 -1.45 -13.47
N ALA A 175 2.45 -0.93 -12.24
CA ALA A 175 2.93 0.43 -11.97
C ALA A 175 4.44 0.62 -12.27
N LEU A 176 5.23 -0.46 -12.22
CA LEU A 176 6.67 -0.42 -12.49
C LEU A 176 6.98 -0.55 -13.98
N SER A 177 7.86 0.31 -14.50
CA SER A 177 8.40 0.18 -15.86
C SER A 177 9.81 -0.42 -15.86
N MET A 178 9.99 -1.49 -16.62
CA MET A 178 11.31 -2.09 -16.85
C MET A 178 12.18 -1.31 -17.84
N THR A 179 11.55 -0.66 -18.82
CA THR A 179 12.25 0.08 -19.89
C THR A 179 12.50 1.53 -19.52
N ARG A 180 11.75 2.06 -18.54
CA ARG A 180 11.91 3.41 -17.98
C ARG A 180 11.84 3.35 -16.45
N PRO A 181 12.84 2.73 -15.79
CA PRO A 181 12.81 2.57 -14.35
C PRO A 181 12.72 3.93 -13.67
N GLN A 182 11.74 4.09 -12.80
CA GLN A 182 11.66 5.25 -11.92
C GLN A 182 12.70 5.07 -10.82
N LEU A 183 13.47 6.13 -10.54
CA LEU A 183 14.48 6.10 -9.48
C LEU A 183 13.80 6.06 -8.11
N SER A 184 13.71 4.86 -7.54
CA SER A 184 13.38 4.64 -6.13
C SER A 184 14.64 4.13 -5.41
N VAL A 185 14.96 4.72 -4.26
CA VAL A 185 16.10 4.28 -3.43
C VAL A 185 15.90 2.83 -3.00
N SER A 186 14.66 2.48 -2.64
CA SER A 186 14.27 1.12 -2.27
C SER A 186 14.45 0.13 -3.43
N GLY A 187 14.00 0.48 -4.64
CA GLY A 187 14.20 -0.37 -5.83
C GLY A 187 15.68 -0.57 -6.19
N MET A 188 16.50 0.47 -6.03
CA MET A 188 17.96 0.39 -6.21
C MET A 188 18.59 -0.55 -5.18
N GLN A 189 18.14 -0.52 -3.93
CA GLN A 189 18.66 -1.41 -2.89
C GLN A 189 18.36 -2.89 -3.16
N HIS A 190 17.19 -3.21 -3.70
CA HIS A 190 16.85 -4.57 -4.13
C HIS A 190 17.77 -5.05 -5.26
N THR A 191 18.00 -4.19 -6.27
CA THR A 191 18.91 -4.46 -7.38
C THR A 191 20.34 -4.68 -6.88
N GLU A 192 20.81 -3.83 -5.96
CA GLU A 192 22.14 -3.93 -5.34
C GLU A 192 22.34 -5.30 -4.67
N TRP A 193 21.36 -5.79 -3.91
CA TRP A 193 21.43 -7.08 -3.23
C TRP A 193 21.44 -8.27 -4.20
N ALA A 194 20.60 -8.24 -5.23
CA ALA A 194 20.57 -9.28 -6.26
C ALA A 194 21.89 -9.31 -7.05
N LEU A 195 22.42 -8.15 -7.42
CA LEU A 195 23.69 -8.03 -8.13
C LEU A 195 24.86 -8.52 -7.25
N ALA A 196 24.88 -8.15 -5.97
CA ALA A 196 25.91 -8.63 -5.03
C ALA A 196 25.92 -10.16 -4.94
N ALA A 197 24.74 -10.81 -4.86
CA ALA A 197 24.65 -12.27 -4.86
C ALA A 197 25.17 -12.88 -6.18
N LEU A 198 24.83 -12.29 -7.33
CA LEU A 198 25.32 -12.79 -8.63
C LEU A 198 26.84 -12.63 -8.79
N LEU A 199 27.42 -11.53 -8.30
CA LEU A 199 28.86 -11.31 -8.29
C LEU A 199 29.56 -12.30 -7.34
N GLU A 200 29.01 -12.54 -6.15
CA GLU A 200 29.48 -13.59 -5.23
C GLU A 200 29.41 -14.99 -5.86
N ALA A 201 28.41 -15.24 -6.70
CA ALA A 201 28.28 -16.48 -7.45
C ALA A 201 29.38 -16.65 -8.52
N GLY A 202 30.18 -15.62 -8.82
CA GLY A 202 31.27 -15.69 -9.80
C GLY A 202 30.90 -15.17 -11.19
N PHE A 203 29.75 -14.50 -11.36
CA PHE A 203 29.44 -13.84 -12.63
C PHE A 203 30.39 -12.65 -12.89
N PRO A 204 30.88 -12.49 -14.14
CA PRO A 204 31.45 -11.21 -14.56
C PRO A 204 30.40 -10.08 -14.51
N PRO A 205 30.79 -8.81 -14.31
CA PRO A 205 29.83 -7.73 -14.04
C PRO A 205 28.74 -7.52 -15.09
N ALA A 206 29.06 -7.59 -16.38
CA ALA A 206 28.08 -7.37 -17.44
C ALA A 206 27.04 -8.51 -17.53
N PRO A 207 27.42 -9.80 -17.54
CA PRO A 207 26.50 -10.91 -17.33
C PRO A 207 25.68 -10.81 -16.03
N ALA A 208 26.29 -10.43 -14.90
CA ALA A 208 25.60 -10.28 -13.63
C ALA A 208 24.44 -9.26 -13.72
N MET A 209 24.66 -8.10 -14.34
CA MET A 209 23.62 -7.10 -14.55
C MET A 209 22.48 -7.62 -15.45
N ARG A 210 22.80 -8.31 -16.55
CA ARG A 210 21.77 -8.89 -17.44
C ARG A 210 20.93 -9.93 -16.71
N THR A 211 21.57 -10.81 -15.94
CA THR A 211 20.90 -11.83 -15.12
C THR A 211 20.05 -11.19 -14.03
N CYS A 212 20.51 -10.11 -13.40
CA CYS A 212 19.76 -9.34 -12.41
C CYS A 212 18.47 -8.75 -13.00
N VAL A 213 18.57 -8.13 -14.18
CA VAL A 213 17.38 -7.62 -14.89
C VAL A 213 16.42 -8.74 -15.29
N ALA A 214 16.94 -9.87 -15.80
CA ALA A 214 16.11 -11.03 -16.16
C ALA A 214 15.42 -11.65 -14.94
N PHE A 215 16.10 -11.71 -13.80
CA PHE A 215 15.56 -12.18 -12.52
C PHE A 215 14.36 -11.34 -12.08
N MET A 216 14.51 -10.02 -12.05
CA MET A 216 13.41 -9.11 -11.71
C MET A 216 12.28 -9.15 -12.74
N ALA A 217 12.62 -9.29 -14.03
CA ALA A 217 11.65 -9.42 -15.12
C ALA A 217 10.77 -10.66 -14.95
N TYR A 218 11.38 -11.79 -14.56
CA TYR A 218 10.69 -13.05 -14.34
C TYR A 218 9.63 -12.92 -13.25
N VAL A 219 10.02 -12.47 -12.05
CA VAL A 219 9.10 -12.35 -10.92
C VAL A 219 8.00 -11.34 -11.23
N ARG A 220 8.36 -10.18 -11.81
CA ARG A 220 7.37 -9.17 -12.22
C ARG A 220 6.44 -9.69 -13.30
N GLY A 221 6.95 -10.45 -14.26
CA GLY A 221 6.18 -10.98 -15.40
C GLY A 221 5.06 -11.89 -14.95
N LEU A 222 5.35 -12.81 -14.04
CA LEU A 222 4.31 -13.66 -13.44
C LEU A 222 3.35 -12.83 -12.56
N ALA A 223 3.89 -11.86 -11.80
CA ALA A 223 3.09 -10.98 -10.96
C ALA A 223 2.10 -10.09 -11.73
N MET A 224 2.32 -9.85 -13.03
CA MET A 224 1.35 -9.13 -13.87
C MET A 224 0.00 -9.84 -13.97
N SER A 225 -0.07 -11.14 -13.67
CA SER A 225 -1.31 -11.91 -13.64
C SER A 225 -2.08 -11.79 -12.32
N VAL A 226 -1.47 -11.29 -11.23
CA VAL A 226 -2.11 -11.26 -9.90
C VAL A 226 -3.31 -10.33 -9.84
N GLU A 227 -3.20 -9.11 -10.37
CA GLU A 227 -4.30 -8.14 -10.38
C GLU A 227 -5.48 -8.62 -11.26
N PRO A 228 -5.26 -9.06 -12.52
CA PRO A 228 -6.32 -9.65 -13.34
C PRO A 228 -6.97 -10.88 -12.71
N GLU A 229 -6.21 -11.76 -12.07
CA GLU A 229 -6.77 -12.94 -11.38
C GLU A 229 -7.72 -12.51 -10.27
N ARG A 230 -7.29 -11.57 -9.41
CA ARG A 230 -8.16 -11.04 -8.33
C ARG A 230 -9.40 -10.33 -8.84
N GLU A 231 -9.28 -9.60 -9.95
CA GLU A 231 -10.42 -8.97 -10.59
C GLU A 231 -11.42 -10.02 -11.11
N ALA A 232 -10.93 -11.06 -11.80
CA ALA A 232 -11.75 -12.18 -12.26
C ALA A 232 -12.43 -12.92 -11.10
N GLU A 233 -11.73 -13.16 -9.99
CA GLU A 233 -12.30 -13.77 -8.78
C GLU A 233 -13.42 -12.92 -8.17
N ARG A 234 -13.26 -11.58 -8.15
CA ARG A 234 -14.31 -10.67 -7.64
C ARG A 234 -15.54 -10.62 -8.53
N ASP A 235 -15.33 -10.63 -9.84
CA ASP A 235 -16.40 -10.54 -10.83
C ASP A 235 -17.20 -11.84 -10.93
N THR A 236 -16.52 -12.99 -10.85
CA THR A 236 -17.12 -14.32 -11.03
C THR A 236 -17.50 -15.00 -9.71
N GLY A 237 -16.84 -14.63 -8.61
CA GLY A 237 -16.93 -15.31 -7.31
C GLY A 237 -16.22 -16.67 -7.28
N MET A 238 -15.46 -17.03 -8.31
CA MET A 238 -14.75 -18.31 -8.44
C MET A 238 -13.25 -18.09 -8.39
N ASN A 239 -12.53 -18.91 -7.63
CA ASN A 239 -11.06 -18.96 -7.72
C ASN A 239 -10.59 -19.68 -9.01
N SER A 240 -9.29 -19.64 -9.29
CA SER A 240 -8.70 -20.25 -10.49
C SER A 240 -9.09 -21.72 -10.69
N ASP A 241 -9.02 -22.52 -9.63
CA ASP A 241 -9.30 -23.96 -9.68
C ASP A 241 -10.79 -24.24 -9.94
N GLU A 242 -11.67 -23.49 -9.27
CA GLU A 242 -13.12 -23.54 -9.47
C GLU A 242 -13.49 -23.14 -10.90
N TRP A 243 -12.86 -22.09 -11.42
CA TRP A 243 -13.05 -21.65 -12.80
C TRP A 243 -12.59 -22.72 -13.79
N MET A 244 -11.40 -23.30 -13.59
CA MET A 244 -10.88 -24.38 -14.43
C MET A 244 -11.79 -25.62 -14.40
N ALA A 245 -12.28 -26.01 -13.24
CA ALA A 245 -13.25 -27.11 -13.09
C ALA A 245 -14.57 -26.81 -13.82
N ALA A 246 -15.07 -25.57 -13.74
CA ALA A 246 -16.28 -25.15 -14.45
C ALA A 246 -16.10 -25.18 -15.99
N GLN A 247 -14.87 -25.01 -16.49
CA GLN A 247 -14.55 -25.04 -17.92
C GLN A 247 -14.10 -26.42 -18.44
N GLU A 248 -14.04 -27.45 -17.60
CA GLU A 248 -13.48 -28.78 -17.94
C GLU A 248 -14.07 -29.34 -19.25
N GLN A 249 -15.40 -29.29 -19.41
CA GLN A 249 -16.08 -29.79 -20.61
C GLN A 249 -15.69 -29.02 -21.88
N GLN A 250 -15.48 -27.71 -21.78
CA GLN A 250 -15.06 -26.89 -22.92
C GLN A 250 -13.62 -27.22 -23.31
N PHE A 251 -12.72 -27.36 -22.33
CA PHE A 251 -11.35 -27.80 -22.57
C PHE A 251 -11.31 -29.19 -23.19
N ALA A 252 -12.06 -30.16 -22.64
CA ALA A 252 -12.13 -31.52 -23.16
C ALA A 252 -12.61 -31.58 -24.62
N ALA A 253 -13.54 -30.72 -25.02
CA ALA A 253 -14.05 -30.66 -26.39
C ALA A 253 -12.98 -30.22 -27.42
N VAL A 254 -12.00 -29.41 -27.02
CA VAL A 254 -10.93 -28.92 -27.92
C VAL A 254 -9.60 -29.64 -27.74
N MET A 255 -9.38 -30.29 -26.59
CA MET A 255 -8.12 -30.94 -26.21
C MET A 255 -7.55 -31.91 -27.27
N PRO A 256 -8.36 -32.73 -27.97
CA PRO A 256 -7.86 -33.64 -29.01
C PRO A 256 -7.12 -32.95 -30.17
N ARG A 257 -7.32 -31.64 -30.36
CA ARG A 257 -6.63 -30.83 -31.38
C ARG A 257 -5.20 -30.47 -30.96
N PHE A 258 -4.84 -30.64 -29.69
CA PHE A 258 -3.59 -30.21 -29.08
C PHE A 258 -2.87 -31.41 -28.46
N PRO A 259 -2.19 -32.26 -29.24
CA PRO A 259 -1.70 -33.56 -28.79
C PRO A 259 -0.71 -33.48 -27.62
N MET A 260 0.08 -32.41 -27.53
CA MET A 260 0.99 -32.20 -26.40
C MET A 260 0.26 -31.80 -25.11
N LEU A 261 -0.79 -30.98 -25.21
CA LEU A 261 -1.60 -30.59 -24.05
C LEU A 261 -2.40 -31.79 -23.54
N ALA A 262 -3.03 -32.53 -24.45
CA ALA A 262 -3.76 -33.76 -24.12
C ALA A 262 -2.87 -34.76 -23.36
N LYS A 263 -1.65 -34.99 -23.86
CA LYS A 263 -0.69 -35.89 -23.22
C LYS A 263 -0.32 -35.43 -21.80
N VAL A 264 -0.16 -34.13 -21.58
CA VAL A 264 0.21 -33.58 -20.27
C VAL A 264 -0.96 -33.67 -19.28
N SER A 265 -2.19 -33.34 -19.72
CA SER A 265 -3.38 -33.44 -18.87
C SER A 265 -3.71 -34.88 -18.44
N GLU A 266 -3.34 -35.88 -19.24
CA GLU A 266 -3.58 -37.30 -18.91
C GLU A 266 -2.62 -37.86 -17.85
N ILE A 267 -1.42 -37.28 -17.70
CA ILE A 267 -0.33 -37.88 -16.91
C ILE A 267 -0.01 -37.12 -15.63
N ALA A 268 -0.54 -35.92 -15.45
CA ALA A 268 -0.24 -35.08 -14.30
C ALA A 268 -1.47 -34.26 -13.89
N ASP A 269 -1.76 -34.31 -12.60
CA ASP A 269 -2.54 -33.26 -11.94
C ASP A 269 -1.62 -32.06 -11.76
N LEU A 270 -1.91 -30.96 -12.47
CA LEU A 270 -1.06 -29.79 -12.52
C LEU A 270 -1.64 -28.69 -11.64
N ASP A 271 -0.95 -28.40 -10.54
CA ASP A 271 -1.16 -27.16 -9.82
C ASP A 271 -0.62 -25.99 -10.69
N MET A 272 -1.55 -25.26 -11.29
CA MET A 272 -1.28 -24.10 -12.14
C MET A 272 -1.51 -22.78 -11.39
N SER A 273 -1.61 -22.83 -10.06
CA SER A 273 -1.67 -21.62 -9.24
C SER A 273 -0.44 -20.75 -9.50
N LEU A 274 -0.63 -19.43 -9.35
CA LEU A 274 0.46 -18.47 -9.53
C LEU A 274 1.64 -18.76 -8.57
N ASP A 275 1.36 -19.26 -7.37
CA ASP A 275 2.39 -19.66 -6.41
C ASP A 275 3.18 -20.89 -6.90
N ALA A 276 2.52 -21.93 -7.40
CA ALA A 276 3.21 -23.10 -7.95
C ALA A 276 4.06 -22.75 -9.17
N LEU A 277 3.54 -21.89 -10.06
CA LEU A 277 4.28 -21.38 -11.20
C LEU A 277 5.50 -20.55 -10.77
N PHE A 278 5.36 -19.74 -9.71
CA PHE A 278 6.45 -18.95 -9.14
C PHE A 278 7.57 -19.84 -8.57
N GLU A 279 7.22 -20.87 -7.79
CA GLU A 279 8.21 -21.79 -7.21
C GLU A 279 8.95 -22.58 -8.31
N CYS A 280 8.20 -23.09 -9.29
CA CYS A 280 8.75 -23.83 -10.42
C CYS A 280 9.71 -22.95 -11.24
N GLY A 281 9.28 -21.74 -11.62
CA GLY A 281 10.10 -20.83 -12.39
C GLY A 281 11.32 -20.33 -11.62
N LEU A 282 11.22 -20.12 -10.30
CA LEU A 282 12.35 -19.74 -9.45
C LEU A 282 13.38 -20.86 -9.38
N ALA A 283 12.94 -22.11 -9.19
CA ALA A 283 13.83 -23.27 -9.20
C ALA A 283 14.59 -23.40 -10.55
N CYS A 284 13.87 -23.26 -11.67
CA CYS A 284 14.45 -23.25 -13.01
C CYS A 284 15.46 -22.11 -13.20
N PHE A 285 15.12 -20.90 -12.77
CA PHE A 285 16.01 -19.74 -12.87
C PHE A 285 17.30 -19.96 -12.08
N LEU A 286 17.20 -20.39 -10.83
CA LEU A 286 18.36 -20.63 -9.96
C LEU A 286 19.24 -21.77 -10.48
N ALA A 287 18.65 -22.84 -11.04
CA ALA A 287 19.39 -23.91 -11.70
C ALA A 287 20.15 -23.38 -12.94
N GLY A 288 19.53 -22.48 -13.72
CA GLY A 288 20.18 -21.81 -14.84
C GLY A 288 21.37 -20.93 -14.41
N VAL A 289 21.20 -20.17 -13.32
CA VAL A 289 22.29 -19.38 -12.70
C VAL A 289 23.43 -20.30 -12.28
N GLU A 290 23.13 -21.39 -11.57
CA GLU A 290 24.14 -22.36 -11.12
C GLU A 290 24.90 -22.99 -12.29
N SER A 291 24.20 -23.35 -13.37
CA SER A 291 24.83 -23.88 -14.58
C SER A 291 25.77 -22.85 -15.21
N GLN A 292 25.39 -21.57 -15.27
CA GLN A 292 26.22 -20.53 -15.86
C GLN A 292 27.46 -20.24 -15.02
N VAL A 293 27.35 -20.23 -13.69
CA VAL A 293 28.51 -20.12 -12.78
C VAL A 293 29.55 -21.20 -13.10
N ARG A 294 29.11 -22.46 -13.20
CA ARG A 294 30.00 -23.60 -13.49
C ARG A 294 30.71 -23.45 -14.84
N THR A 295 30.06 -22.84 -15.82
CA THR A 295 30.69 -22.56 -17.13
C THR A 295 31.59 -21.33 -17.13
N CYS A 296 31.39 -20.39 -16.21
CA CYS A 296 32.19 -19.18 -16.08
C CYS A 296 33.47 -19.38 -15.29
N GLU A 297 33.62 -20.43 -14.47
CA GLU A 297 34.88 -20.83 -13.85
C GLU A 297 35.83 -21.46 -14.89
N PRO A 298 36.81 -20.74 -15.48
CA PRO A 298 37.73 -21.31 -16.44
C PRO A 298 38.90 -21.91 -15.65
N GLY A 299 38.69 -23.10 -15.11
CA GLY A 299 39.74 -23.95 -14.54
C GLY A 299 40.29 -23.53 -13.17
N ARG A 300 40.09 -24.42 -12.19
CA ARG A 300 41.25 -24.91 -11.43
C ARG A 300 42.29 -25.33 -12.48
N ARG A 301 43.29 -24.50 -12.73
CA ARG A 301 44.49 -24.96 -13.43
C ARG A 301 45.13 -26.01 -12.52
N SER A 302 44.91 -27.26 -12.88
CA SER A 302 45.76 -28.35 -12.45
C SER A 302 47.20 -28.00 -12.82
N THR A 303 48.10 -28.17 -11.84
CA THR A 303 49.58 -28.04 -11.89
C THR A 303 50.18 -26.66 -12.12
#